data_AF-A0A6G4AYW8-F1
#
_entry.id   AF-A0A6G4AYW8-F1
#
_cell.length_a   1.000
_cell.length_b   1.000
_cell.length_c   1.000
_cell.angle_alpha   90.00
_cell.angle_beta   90.00
_cell.angle_gamma   90.00
#
_symmetry.space_group_name_H-M   'P 1'
#
loop_
_entity.id
_entity.type
_entity.pdbx_description
1 polymer ?
#
loop_
_entity_poly.entity_id
_entity_poly.type
_entity_poly.pdbx_seq_one_letter_code
_entity_poly.pdbx_strand_id
1 'polypeptide(L)'
;MTDTPHRDSLTAPESGIPTGPIDREPLDYPAPGSFPSSDRKAEILHEAFRTAGVKLGAYDERIAAWLADTADWSTFVVITSWVSRASQPPT
;
A
#
# COMPACT_ATOMS: atom_id res chain seq x y z
N MET A 1 3.99 37.98 8.14
CA MET A 1 4.84 37.20 7.23
C MET A 1 5.36 36.01 8.01
N THR A 2 4.62 34.91 7.94
CA THR A 2 5.09 33.59 8.36
C THR A 2 4.35 32.61 7.48
N ASP A 3 5.14 31.99 6.60
CA ASP A 3 4.76 31.07 5.57
C ASP A 3 4.23 29.78 6.22
N THR A 4 3.00 29.39 5.91
CA THR A 4 2.45 28.09 6.29
C THR A 4 3.05 27.07 5.32
N PRO A 5 3.79 26.04 5.76
CA PRO A 5 4.25 25.03 4.83
C PRO A 5 3.02 24.27 4.32
N HIS A 6 2.77 24.42 3.02
CA HIS A 6 1.82 23.63 2.24
C HIS A 6 2.32 22.18 2.28
N ARG A 7 1.85 21.42 3.28
CA ARG A 7 1.83 19.97 3.14
C ARG A 7 0.81 19.69 2.05
N ASP A 8 1.30 19.48 0.84
CA ASP A 8 0.64 18.61 -0.13
C ASP A 8 0.55 17.24 0.52
N SER A 9 -0.42 17.09 1.40
CA SER A 9 -0.87 15.82 1.91
C SER A 9 -1.47 15.11 0.72
N LEU A 10 -0.63 14.38 -0.01
CA LEU A 10 -1.06 13.16 -0.66
C LEU A 10 -1.83 12.41 0.41
N THR A 11 -3.16 12.50 0.38
CA THR A 11 -4.04 11.80 1.30
C THR A 11 -3.81 10.33 1.01
N ALA A 12 -2.83 9.74 1.70
CA ALA A 12 -2.69 8.31 1.68
C ALA A 12 -4.08 7.80 2.11
N PRO A 13 -4.67 6.84 1.38
CA PRO A 13 -5.84 6.14 1.89
C PRO A 13 -5.56 5.71 3.33
N GLU A 14 -6.58 5.48 4.15
CA GLU A 14 -6.40 5.07 5.56
C GLU A 14 -5.41 3.90 5.74
N SER A 15 -5.15 3.13 4.68
CA SER A 15 -4.14 2.08 4.57
C SER A 15 -2.67 2.52 4.44
N GLY A 16 -2.36 3.79 4.20
CA GLY A 16 -0.98 4.29 4.02
C GLY A 16 -0.36 3.96 2.66
N ILE A 17 -1.13 3.45 1.69
CA ILE A 17 -0.61 2.98 0.40
C ILE A 17 -0.60 4.13 -0.63
N PRO A 18 0.57 4.54 -1.18
CA PRO A 18 0.64 5.58 -2.20
C PRO A 18 -0.10 5.17 -3.49
N THR A 19 -0.76 6.13 -4.14
CA THR A 19 -1.45 5.94 -5.43
C THR A 19 -0.70 6.57 -6.60
N GLY A 20 0.46 7.17 -6.37
CA GLY A 20 1.37 7.70 -7.41
C GLY A 20 2.67 6.90 -7.51
N PRO A 21 3.58 7.27 -8.44
CA PRO A 21 4.94 6.75 -8.49
C PRO A 21 5.66 6.94 -7.14
N ILE A 22 6.55 6.00 -6.81
CA ILE A 22 7.29 5.98 -5.55
C ILE A 22 8.78 6.15 -5.88
N ASP A 23 9.33 7.33 -5.60
CA ASP A 23 10.74 7.66 -5.88
C ASP A 23 11.67 7.42 -4.70
N ARG A 24 11.11 7.26 -3.48
CA ARG A 24 11.85 7.02 -2.24
C ARG A 24 11.20 5.90 -1.44
N GLU A 25 12.02 5.22 -0.64
CA GLU A 25 11.55 4.12 0.20
C GLU A 25 10.43 4.59 1.17
N PRO A 26 9.26 3.91 1.20
CA PRO A 26 8.19 4.25 2.12
C PRO A 26 8.44 3.62 3.50
N LEU A 27 9.03 4.40 4.40
CA LEU A 27 9.44 3.94 5.74
C LEU A 27 8.42 4.19 6.86
N ASP A 28 7.43 5.05 6.64
CA ASP A 28 6.51 5.49 7.69
C ASP A 28 5.16 4.77 7.62
N TYR A 29 4.62 4.24 8.74
CA TYR A 29 3.15 4.06 8.91
C TYR A 29 2.68 3.63 10.33
N PRO A 30 1.75 4.34 11.00
CA PRO A 30 1.40 5.76 10.84
C PRO A 30 2.46 6.70 11.47
N ALA A 31 3.49 6.13 12.10
CA ALA A 31 4.66 6.83 12.64
C ALA A 31 5.92 6.02 12.30
N PRO A 32 7.12 6.64 12.30
CA PRO A 32 8.37 5.93 12.04
C PRO A 32 8.55 4.72 12.97
N GLY A 33 8.86 3.56 12.39
CA GLY A 33 9.06 2.31 13.15
C GLY A 33 7.79 1.66 13.69
N SER A 34 6.61 2.23 13.42
CA SER A 34 5.34 1.51 13.54
C SER A 34 5.05 0.80 12.22
N PHE A 35 4.49 -0.40 12.29
CA PHE A 35 4.08 -1.17 11.12
C PHE A 35 2.77 -1.91 11.43
N PRO A 36 1.88 -2.08 10.44
CA PRO A 36 0.67 -2.86 10.63
C PRO A 36 1.01 -4.34 10.85
N SER A 37 0.15 -5.05 11.58
CA SER A 37 0.25 -6.51 11.73
C SER A 37 0.13 -7.22 10.39
N SER A 38 0.61 -8.48 10.30
CA SER A 38 0.45 -9.32 9.12
C SER A 38 -1.01 -9.43 8.69
N ASP A 39 -1.95 -9.60 9.64
CA ASP A 39 -3.39 -9.65 9.35
C ASP A 39 -3.88 -8.36 8.69
N ARG A 40 -3.45 -7.20 9.22
CA ARG A 40 -3.85 -5.90 8.66
C ARG A 40 -3.24 -5.67 7.27
N LYS A 41 -2.00 -6.13 7.05
CA LYS A 41 -1.38 -6.13 5.71
C LYS A 41 -2.20 -7.02 4.74
N ALA A 42 -2.61 -8.21 5.15
CA ALA A 42 -3.41 -9.11 4.32
C ALA A 42 -4.74 -8.45 3.90
N GLU A 43 -5.44 -7.81 4.84
CA GLU A 43 -6.67 -7.06 4.55
C GLU A 43 -6.44 -5.94 3.52
N ILE A 44 -5.37 -5.15 3.69
CA ILE A 44 -5.01 -4.06 2.77
C ILE A 44 -4.75 -4.60 1.36
N LEU A 45 -4.00 -5.70 1.24
CA LEU A 45 -3.65 -6.30 -0.03
C LEU A 45 -4.87 -6.93 -0.74
N HIS A 46 -5.75 -7.61 0.02
CA HIS A 46 -6.98 -8.17 -0.52
C HIS A 46 -7.92 -7.09 -1.05
N GLU A 47 -8.03 -5.97 -0.32
CA GLU A 47 -8.82 -4.82 -0.73
C GLU A 47 -8.26 -4.17 -2.01
N ALA A 48 -6.94 -4.10 -2.14
CA ALA A 48 -6.29 -3.62 -3.36
C ALA A 48 -6.58 -4.53 -4.56
N PHE A 49 -6.45 -5.86 -4.40
CA PHE A 49 -6.81 -6.82 -5.45
C PHE A 49 -8.29 -6.72 -5.85
N ARG A 50 -9.19 -6.64 -4.86
CA ARG A 50 -10.63 -6.51 -5.08
C ARG A 50 -10.95 -5.24 -5.87
N THR A 51 -10.36 -4.11 -5.49
CA THR A 51 -10.54 -2.82 -6.18
C THR A 51 -9.98 -2.85 -7.60
N ALA A 52 -8.88 -3.59 -7.81
CA ALA A 52 -8.31 -3.81 -9.13
C ALA A 52 -9.06 -4.83 -10.00
N GLY A 53 -10.13 -5.44 -9.49
CA GLY A 53 -10.88 -6.47 -10.21
C GLY A 53 -10.13 -7.79 -10.38
N VAL A 54 -9.08 -8.01 -9.57
CA VAL A 54 -8.30 -9.25 -9.59
C VAL A 54 -9.04 -10.32 -8.79
N LYS A 55 -9.39 -11.42 -9.46
CA LYS A 55 -9.95 -12.61 -8.80
C LYS A 55 -8.81 -13.52 -8.34
N LEU A 56 -8.70 -13.73 -7.04
CA LEU A 56 -7.71 -14.63 -6.45
C LEU A 56 -8.15 -16.09 -6.53
N GLY A 57 -7.24 -16.97 -6.93
CA GLY A 57 -7.33 -18.41 -6.75
C GLY A 57 -6.69 -18.85 -5.42
N ALA A 58 -6.86 -20.13 -5.08
CA ALA A 58 -6.40 -20.67 -3.79
C ALA A 58 -4.87 -20.51 -3.55
N TYR A 59 -4.07 -20.58 -4.61
CA TYR A 59 -2.62 -20.35 -4.46
C TYR A 59 -2.30 -18.87 -4.33
N ASP A 60 -3.04 -17.98 -5.01
CA ASP A 60 -2.86 -16.52 -4.87
C ASP A 60 -3.18 -16.08 -3.45
N GLU A 61 -4.24 -16.63 -2.84
CA GLU A 61 -4.60 -16.43 -1.42
C GLU A 61 -3.44 -16.83 -0.49
N ARG A 62 -2.84 -18.00 -0.74
CA ARG A 62 -1.65 -18.45 0.01
C ARG A 62 -0.47 -17.49 -0.16
N ILE A 63 -0.25 -16.96 -1.37
CA ILE A 63 0.83 -16.02 -1.65
C ILE A 63 0.54 -14.64 -1.04
N ALA A 64 -0.71 -14.17 -1.05
CA ALA A 64 -1.11 -12.92 -0.43
C ALA A 64 -0.90 -12.96 1.09
N ALA A 65 -1.28 -14.06 1.74
CA ALA A 65 -1.00 -14.29 3.15
C ALA A 65 0.51 -14.36 3.43
N TRP A 66 1.28 -15.09 2.60
CA TRP A 66 2.74 -15.16 2.74
C TRP A 66 3.40 -13.78 2.56
N LEU A 67 2.98 -12.98 1.57
CA LEU A 67 3.48 -11.62 1.34
C LEU A 67 3.19 -10.70 2.53
N ALA A 68 1.96 -10.77 3.07
CA ALA A 68 1.58 -9.98 4.23
C ALA A 68 2.42 -10.30 5.47
N ASP A 69 2.83 -11.55 5.65
CA ASP A 69 3.62 -11.99 6.79
C ASP A 69 5.14 -11.73 6.63
N THR A 70 5.68 -12.01 5.44
CA THR A 70 7.13 -12.03 5.24
C THR A 70 7.71 -10.70 4.74
N ALA A 71 6.91 -9.87 4.07
CA ALA A 71 7.45 -8.67 3.43
C ALA A 71 7.68 -7.59 4.48
N ASP A 72 8.84 -6.94 4.39
CA ASP A 72 9.03 -5.65 5.03
C ASP A 72 7.99 -4.64 4.52
N TRP A 73 7.82 -3.57 5.29
CA TRP A 73 6.80 -2.57 4.98
C TRP A 73 7.02 -1.94 3.61
N SER A 74 8.27 -1.59 3.27
CA SER A 74 8.56 -0.91 2.01
C SER A 74 8.24 -1.77 0.80
N THR A 75 8.61 -3.05 0.82
CA THR A 75 8.27 -4.03 -0.21
C THR A 75 6.75 -4.21 -0.32
N PHE A 76 6.08 -4.42 0.81
CA PHE A 76 4.62 -4.61 0.84
C PHE A 76 3.88 -3.41 0.24
N VAL A 77 4.25 -2.19 0.62
CA VAL A 77 3.64 -0.96 0.14
C VAL A 77 3.86 -0.77 -1.35
N VAL A 78 5.07 -1.01 -1.86
CA VAL A 78 5.38 -0.84 -3.27
C VAL A 78 4.54 -1.79 -4.14
N ILE A 79 4.45 -3.07 -3.76
CA ILE A 79 3.63 -4.05 -4.49
C ILE A 79 2.15 -3.65 -4.45
N THR A 80 1.63 -3.33 -3.28
CA THR A 80 0.22 -2.94 -3.13
C THR A 80 -0.09 -1.67 -3.94
N SER A 81 0.84 -0.71 -3.95
CA SER A 81 0.75 0.51 -4.74
C SER A 81 0.69 0.21 -6.25
N TRP A 82 1.49 -0.74 -6.74
CA TRP A 82 1.43 -1.17 -8.14
C TRP A 82 0.07 -1.75 -8.51
N VAL A 83 -0.49 -2.62 -7.67
CA VAL A 83 -1.83 -3.19 -7.87
C VAL A 83 -2.88 -2.09 -7.93
N SER A 84 -2.87 -1.16 -6.98
CA SER A 84 -3.82 -0.05 -6.94
C SER A 84 -3.70 0.92 -8.12
N ARG A 85 -2.48 1.13 -8.66
CA ARG A 85 -2.29 1.98 -9.85
C ARG A 85 -2.66 1.28 -11.15
N ALA A 86 -2.44 -0.03 -11.23
CA ALA A 86 -2.78 -0.82 -12.42
C ALA A 86 -4.30 -0.83 -12.68
N SER A 87 -5.12 -0.57 -11.66
CA SER A 87 -6.58 -0.44 -11.81
C SER A 87 -7.02 0.95 -12.30
N GLN A 88 -6.13 1.92 -12.34
CA GLN A 88 -6.44 3.28 -12.78
C GLN A 88 -6.14 3.44 -14.27
N PRO A 89 -6.94 4.24 -15.01
CA PRO A 89 -6.62 4.57 -16.40
C PRO A 89 -5.24 5.25 -16.48
N PRO A 90 -4.46 5.02 -17.54
CA PRO A 90 -3.22 5.77 -17.76
C PRO A 90 -3.55 7.27 -17.87
N THR A 91 -2.86 8.07 -17.08
CA THR A 91 -2.94 9.53 -17.07
C THR A 91 -2.22 10.16 -18.24
#